data_AF-A0A497HA11-F1
#
_entry.id   AF-A0A497HA11-F1
#
_cell.length_a   1.000
_cell.length_b   1.000
_cell.length_c   1.000
_cell.angle_alpha   90.00
_cell.angle_beta   90.00
_cell.angle_gamma   90.00
#
_symmetry.space_group_name_H-M   'P 1'
#
loop_
_entity.id
_entity.type
_entity.pdbx_description
1 polymer ?
#
loop_
_entity_poly.entity_id
_entity_poly.type
_entity_poly.pdbx_seq_one_letter_code
_entity_poly.pdbx_strand_id
1 'polypeptide(L)' 'MECNQKIVIGERILTREDLYREEEELRRERARLSFEEKIKILVGLQKLAYSWGKKGDVIIWKI' A
#
# COMPACT_ATOMS: atom_id res chain seq x y z
N MET A 1 11.56 15.15 -22.45
CA MET A 1 10.13 15.36 -22.16
C MET A 1 9.86 14.70 -20.82
N GLU A 2 9.80 15.48 -19.75
CA GLU A 2 9.43 15.00 -18.42
C GLU A 2 7.95 14.63 -18.43
N CYS A 3 7.67 13.33 -18.45
CA CYS A 3 6.31 12.84 -18.24
C CYS A 3 5.97 13.06 -16.75
N ASN A 4 5.40 14.22 -16.44
CA ASN A 4 4.73 14.50 -15.16
C ASN A 4 3.46 13.62 -15.03
N GLN A 5 3.66 12.31 -14.88
CA GLN A 5 2.59 11.35 -14.63
C GLN A 5 2.04 11.62 -13.23
N LYS A 6 0.85 12.22 -13.19
CA LYS A 6 0.06 12.43 -11.98
C LYS A 6 -0.73 11.15 -11.69
N ILE A 7 -0.51 10.57 -10.52
CA ILE A 7 -1.17 9.37 -10.02
C ILE A 7 -2.26 9.84 -9.04
N VAL A 8 -3.50 9.44 -9.30
CA VAL A 8 -4.64 9.78 -8.43
C VAL A 8 -4.94 8.58 -7.52
N ILE A 9 -4.85 8.79 -6.21
CA ILE A 9 -5.15 7.78 -5.19
C ILE A 9 -6.17 8.38 -4.22
N GLY A 10 -7.43 7.99 -4.34
CA GLY A 10 -8.53 8.60 -3.59
C GLY A 10 -8.67 10.10 -3.92
N GLU A 11 -8.57 10.95 -2.90
CA GLU A 11 -8.59 12.41 -3.04
C GLU A 11 -7.19 13.03 -3.25
N ARG A 12 -6.13 12.21 -3.23
CA ARG A 12 -4.74 12.68 -3.35
C ARG A 12 -4.28 12.60 -4.81
N ILE A 13 -3.62 13.67 -5.26
CA ILE A 13 -2.91 13.69 -6.54
C ILE A 13 -1.42 13.71 -6.21
N LEU A 14 -0.73 12.62 -6.56
CA LEU A 14 0.69 12.43 -6.31
C LEU A 14 1.45 12.45 -7.63
N THR A 15 2.68 12.99 -7.61
CA THR A 15 3.61 12.70 -8.70
C THR A 15 4.24 11.33 -8.51
N ARG A 16 4.85 10.81 -9.57
CA ARG A 16 5.64 9.57 -9.48
C ARG A 16 6.75 9.69 -8.44
N GLU A 17 7.38 10.85 -8.30
CA GLU A 17 8.45 11.09 -7.32
C GLU A 17 7.92 11.08 -5.89
N ASP A 18 6.75 11.66 -5.64
CA ASP A 18 6.09 11.63 -4.34
C ASP A 18 5.78 10.18 -3.92
N LEU A 19 5.30 9.37 -4.87
CA LEU A 19 4.95 7.98 -4.62
C LEU A 19 6.16 7.13 -4.20
N TYR A 20 7.31 7.30 -4.86
CA TYR A 20 8.55 6.60 -4.48
C TYR A 20 9.12 7.10 -3.16
N ARG A 21 8.99 8.39 -2.85
CA ARG A 21 9.42 8.95 -1.57
C ARG A 21 8.61 8.39 -0.41
N GLU A 22 7.28 8.36 -0.55
CA GLU A 22 6.37 7.76 0.43
C GLU A 22 6.65 6.26 0.60
N GLU A 23 6.92 5.54 -0.48
CA GLU A 23 7.31 4.12 -0.42
C GLU A 23 8.59 3.92 0.40
N GLU A 24 9.59 4.79 0.21
CA GLU A 24 10.85 4.70 0.95
C GLU A 24 10.68 4.99 2.45
N GLU A 25 9.86 5.98 2.81
CA GLU A 25 9.51 6.29 4.19
C GLU A 25 8.77 5.12 4.85
N LEU A 26 7.72 4.60 4.20
CA LEU A 26 6.97 3.44 4.67
C LEU A 26 7.85 2.20 4.83
N ARG A 27 8.83 2.01 3.93
CA ARG A 27 9.79 0.91 4.04
C ARG A 27 10.66 1.04 5.29
N ARG A 28 11.13 2.25 5.62
CA ARG A 28 11.91 2.51 6.83
C ARG A 28 11.08 2.30 8.10
N GLU A 29 9.83 2.73 8.10
CA GLU A 29 8.92 2.51 9.22
C GLU A 29 8.62 1.02 9.43
N ARG A 30 8.30 0.29 8.37
CA ARG A 30 8.07 -1.16 8.43
C ARG A 30 9.31 -1.93 8.89
N ALA A 31 10.51 -1.45 8.55
CA ALA A 31 11.75 -2.06 9.02
C ALA A 31 11.90 -1.99 10.55
N ARG A 32 11.38 -0.92 11.18
CA ARG A 32 11.40 -0.70 12.63
C ARG A 32 10.41 -1.57 13.40
N LEU A 33 9.42 -2.16 12.74
CA LEU A 33 8.46 -3.04 13.40
C LEU A 33 9.14 -4.31 13.94
N SER A 34 8.72 -4.74 15.12
CA SER A 34 9.09 -6.03 15.69
C SER A 34 8.57 -7.19 14.83
N PHE A 35 9.13 -8.37 15.04
CA PHE A 35 8.68 -9.58 14.35
C PHE A 35 7.20 -9.87 14.63
N GLU A 36 6.75 -9.73 15.87
CA GLU A 36 5.36 -9.96 16.27
C GLU A 36 4.39 -9.01 15.58
N GLU A 37 4.73 -7.72 15.49
CA GLU A 37 3.92 -6.72 14.80
C GLU A 37 3.81 -7.02 13.29
N LYS A 38 4.91 -7.45 12.66
CA LYS A 38 4.91 -7.88 11.26
C LYS A 38 3.98 -9.08 11.04
N ILE A 39 3.99 -10.06 11.93
CA ILE A 39 3.08 -11.22 11.87
C ILE A 39 1.62 -10.78 12.03
N LYS A 40 1.31 -9.89 12.98
CA LYS A 40 -0.06 -9.37 13.16
C LYS A 40 -0.59 -8.68 11.91
N ILE A 41 0.24 -7.84 11.26
CA ILE A 41 -0.12 -7.18 10.00
C ILE A 41 -0.37 -8.21 8.89
N LEU A 42 0.53 -9.18 8.72
CA LEU A 42 0.37 -10.22 7.71
C LEU A 42 -0.92 -11.03 7.89
N VAL A 43 -1.23 -11.42 9.13
CA VAL A 43 -2.48 -12.13 9.45
C VAL A 43 -3.70 -11.26 9.14
N GLY A 44 -3.64 -9.96 9.43
CA GLY A 44 -4.70 -9.01 9.07
C GLY A 44 -4.93 -8.94 7.57
N LEU A 45 -3.85 -8.83 6.78
CA LEU A 45 -3.90 -8.82 5.32
C LEU A 45 -4.47 -10.13 4.76
N GLN A 46 -4.08 -11.28 5.31
CA GLN A 46 -4.61 -12.58 4.89
C GLN A 46 -6.11 -12.72 5.18
N LYS A 47 -6.59 -12.20 6.32
CA LYS A 47 -8.03 -12.17 6.64
C LYS A 47 -8.83 -11.28 5.68
N LEU A 48 -8.27 -10.13 5.30
CA LEU A 48 -8.86 -9.26 4.28
C LEU A 48 -8.89 -9.95 2.91
N ALA A 49 -7.78 -10.58 2.50
CA ALA A 49 -7.72 -11.33 1.25
C ALA A 49 -8.72 -12.51 1.24
N TYR A 50 -8.89 -13.18 2.39
CA TYR A 50 -9.88 -14.25 2.55
C TYR A 50 -11.32 -13.72 2.40
N SER A 51 -11.63 -12.55 2.96
CA SER A 51 -12.97 -11.95 2.87
C SER A 51 -13.32 -11.41 1.48
N TRP A 52 -12.34 -11.28 0.58
CA TRP A 52 -12.56 -10.85 -0.81
C TRP A 52 -13.25 -11.89 -1.70
N GLY A 53 -13.42 -13.13 -1.22
CA GLY A 53 -14.40 -14.09 -1.78
C GLY A 53 -14.28 -14.31 -3.28
N LYS A 54 -13.21 -14.97 -3.76
CA LYS A 54 -12.98 -15.41 -5.16
C LYS A 54 -13.11 -14.34 -6.26
N LYS A 55 -13.31 -13.06 -5.94
CA LYS A 55 -13.29 -11.96 -6.92
C LYS A 55 -11.83 -11.60 -7.21
N GLY A 56 -11.18 -12.40 -8.06
CA GLY A 56 -9.77 -12.27 -8.42
C GLY A 56 -9.41 -10.95 -9.13
N ASP A 57 -10.39 -10.17 -9.54
CA ASP A 57 -10.20 -9.04 -10.46
C ASP A 57 -10.24 -7.67 -9.77
N VAL A 58 -10.52 -7.59 -8.46
CA VAL A 58 -10.69 -6.29 -7.78
C VAL A 58 -9.99 -6.26 -6.42
N ILE A 59 -8.86 -5.54 -6.36
CA ILE A 59 -8.23 -5.09 -5.12
C ILE A 59 -8.85 -3.73 -4.77
N ILE A 60 -9.86 -3.72 -3.90
CA ILE A 60 -10.39 -2.46 -3.34
C ILE A 60 -9.59 -2.12 -2.08
N TRP A 61 -8.59 -1.27 -2.24
CA TRP A 61 -7.89 -0.64 -1.13
C TRP A 61 -8.74 0.54 -0.64
N LYS A 62 -9.51 0.36 0.43
CA LYS A 62 -10.10 1.50 1.17
C LYS A 62 -8.99 2.12 2.01
N ILE A 63 -8.58 3.33 1.63
CA ILE A 63 -7.81 4.24 2.47
C ILE A 63 -8.73 4.76 3.57
#